data_AF-A0A0T5Z2U2-F1
#
_entry.id   AF-A0A0T5Z2U2-F1
#
_cell.length_a   1.000
_cell.length_b   1.000
_cell.length_c   1.000
_cell.angle_alpha   90.00
_cell.angle_beta   90.00
_cell.angle_gamma   90.00
#
_symmetry.space_group_name_H-M   'P 1'
#
loop_
_entity.id
_entity.type
_entity.pdbx_description
1 polymer ?
#
loop_
_entity_poly.entity_id
_entity_poly.type
_entity_poly.pdbx_seq_one_letter_code
_entity_poly.pdbx_strand_id
1 'polypeptide(L)'
;MSSFITLFSVDSILLLLFLGAVVGIVAGLFGVGGGLVIVPVLIWSLPLLGVEESLSVHMAVGTSLATIVFTSIAAVRAHQRRGAVVWRYFLALTPGILLGAWLGGMIAGGLEGESLRRLFALFLLIVAFRMFREAPLEARYGLASRWQNSGVGLGIGAISALVGIGGGTLTVPYL
;
A
#
# COMPACT_ATOMS: atom_id res chain seq x y z
N MET A 1 17.34 11.60 -24.44
CA MET A 1 17.76 12.79 -23.65
C MET A 1 16.66 13.86 -23.56
N SER A 2 15.80 14.00 -24.58
CA SER A 2 14.65 14.92 -24.57
C SER A 2 13.53 14.55 -23.58
N SER A 3 13.21 13.26 -23.41
CA SER A 3 12.12 12.81 -22.51
C SER A 3 12.41 13.04 -21.02
N PHE A 4 13.69 13.11 -20.62
CA PHE A 4 14.11 13.32 -19.23
C PHE A 4 13.94 14.79 -18.79
N ILE A 5 13.93 15.73 -19.74
CA ILE A 5 13.75 17.16 -19.46
C ILE A 5 12.25 17.48 -19.32
N THR A 6 11.37 16.81 -20.06
CA THR A 6 9.90 16.90 -19.87
C THR A 6 9.41 16.31 -18.55
N LEU A 7 10.18 15.41 -17.93
CA LEU A 7 9.89 14.88 -16.58
C LEU A 7 10.00 15.95 -15.47
N PHE A 8 10.85 16.96 -15.67
CA PHE A 8 11.08 18.06 -14.71
C PHE A 8 10.51 19.40 -15.18
N SER A 9 9.66 19.41 -16.22
CA SER A 9 8.92 20.61 -16.56
C SER A 9 7.95 20.98 -15.43
N VAL A 10 7.74 22.28 -15.23
CA VAL A 10 6.89 22.81 -14.15
C VAL A 10 5.48 22.22 -14.22
N ASP A 11 4.97 21.97 -15.42
CA ASP A 11 3.65 21.37 -15.66
C ASP A 11 3.56 19.95 -15.08
N SER A 12 4.58 19.11 -15.31
CA SER A 12 4.64 17.74 -14.79
C SER A 12 4.67 17.71 -13.27
N ILE A 13 5.42 18.64 -12.66
CA ILE A 13 5.51 18.77 -11.19
C ILE A 13 4.15 19.18 -10.61
N LEU A 14 3.50 20.20 -11.19
CA LEU A 14 2.18 20.66 -10.75
C LEU A 14 1.11 19.57 -10.87
N LEU A 15 1.16 18.78 -11.94
CA LEU A 15 0.23 17.68 -12.18
C LEU A 15 0.43 16.55 -11.13
N LEU A 16 1.68 16.18 -10.85
CA LEU A 16 2.01 15.20 -9.81
C LEU A 16 1.63 15.70 -8.40
N LEU A 17 1.78 17.00 -8.13
CA LEU A 17 1.39 17.60 -6.85
C LEU A 17 -0.14 17.56 -6.66
N PHE A 18 -0.90 17.96 -7.69
CA PHE A 18 -2.35 17.93 -7.67
C PHE A 18 -2.87 16.51 -7.51
N LEU A 19 -2.32 15.58 -8.29
CA LEU A 19 -2.65 14.16 -8.19
C LEU A 19 -2.34 13.63 -6.78
N GLY A 20 -1.15 13.91 -6.25
CA GLY A 20 -0.76 13.51 -4.90
C GLY A 20 -1.71 14.04 -3.82
N ALA A 21 -2.21 15.28 -3.97
CA ALA A 21 -3.19 15.86 -3.06
C ALA A 21 -4.54 15.14 -3.12
N VAL A 22 -5.09 14.90 -4.32
CA VAL A 22 -6.35 14.18 -4.51
C VAL A 22 -6.24 12.76 -3.95
N VAL A 23 -5.16 12.05 -4.28
CA VAL A 23 -4.95 10.70 -3.77
C VAL A 23 -4.74 10.70 -2.26
N GLY A 24 -4.03 11.68 -1.69
CA GLY A 24 -3.87 11.82 -0.25
C GLY A 24 -5.19 11.97 0.49
N ILE A 25 -6.14 12.76 -0.04
CA ILE A 25 -7.48 12.92 0.52
C ILE A 25 -8.25 11.60 0.46
N VAL A 26 -8.30 10.97 -0.71
CA VAL A 26 -9.00 9.68 -0.90
C VAL A 26 -8.39 8.61 0.02
N ALA A 27 -7.07 8.50 0.06
CA ALA A 27 -6.33 7.59 0.92
C ALA A 27 -6.65 7.80 2.40
N GLY A 28 -6.75 9.06 2.84
CA GLY A 28 -7.10 9.44 4.20
C GLY A 28 -8.54 9.10 4.57
N LEU A 29 -9.49 9.26 3.65
CA LEU A 29 -10.91 8.92 3.85
C LEU A 29 -11.13 7.41 3.99
N PHE A 30 -10.51 6.62 3.12
CA PHE A 30 -10.67 5.16 3.13
C PHE A 30 -9.74 4.46 4.14
N GLY A 31 -8.70 5.12 4.64
CA GLY A 31 -7.75 4.52 5.60
C GLY A 31 -6.86 3.41 5.01
N VAL A 32 -6.82 3.29 3.68
CA VAL A 32 -6.16 2.19 2.93
C VAL A 32 -4.67 2.48 2.62
N GLY A 33 -4.16 3.66 3.00
CA GLY A 33 -2.76 4.05 2.73
C GLY A 33 -2.51 4.52 1.28
N GLY A 34 -3.54 4.66 0.46
CA GLY A 34 -3.46 5.32 -0.86
C GLY A 34 -2.89 4.48 -2.01
N GLY A 35 -2.25 3.36 -1.73
CA GLY A 35 -1.66 2.51 -2.78
C GLY A 35 -2.67 1.94 -3.78
N LEU A 36 -3.92 1.75 -3.35
CA LEU A 36 -5.01 1.31 -4.24
C LEU A 36 -5.27 2.31 -5.38
N VAL A 37 -4.93 3.58 -5.17
CA VAL A 37 -5.10 4.67 -6.14
C VAL A 37 -3.76 5.12 -6.74
N ILE A 38 -2.69 5.23 -5.94
CA ILE A 38 -1.36 5.64 -6.42
C ILE A 38 -0.80 4.64 -7.44
N VAL A 39 -0.87 3.33 -7.16
CA VAL A 39 -0.23 2.31 -8.01
C VAL A 39 -0.80 2.29 -9.44
N PRO A 40 -2.14 2.21 -9.66
CA PRO A 40 -2.70 2.25 -11.01
C PRO A 40 -2.37 3.54 -11.76
N VAL A 41 -2.43 4.68 -11.06
CA VAL A 41 -2.14 5.97 -11.68
C VAL A 41 -0.68 6.04 -12.12
N LEU A 42 0.27 5.60 -11.29
CA LEU A 42 1.68 5.58 -11.65
C LEU A 42 1.97 4.59 -12.78
N ILE A 43 1.35 3.40 -12.77
CA ILE A 43 1.50 2.43 -13.88
C ILE A 43 1.05 3.05 -15.20
N TRP A 44 0.01 3.89 -15.19
CA TRP A 44 -0.49 4.54 -16.41
C TRP A 44 0.32 5.79 -16.79
N SER A 45 0.77 6.59 -15.82
CA SER A 45 1.47 7.85 -16.08
C SER A 45 2.96 7.69 -16.37
N LEU A 46 3.64 6.73 -15.76
CA LEU A 46 5.09 6.55 -15.91
C LEU A 46 5.52 6.22 -17.36
N PRO A 47 4.81 5.36 -18.11
CA PRO A 47 5.12 5.14 -19.53
C PRO A 47 4.98 6.41 -20.38
N LEU A 48 3.99 7.27 -20.07
CA LEU A 48 3.80 8.56 -20.76
C LEU A 48 4.98 9.52 -20.53
N LEU A 49 5.72 9.33 -19.43
CA LEU A 49 6.91 10.10 -19.08
C LEU A 49 8.21 9.48 -19.64
N GLY A 50 8.11 8.41 -20.45
CA GLY A 50 9.25 7.74 -21.07
C GLY A 50 9.93 6.68 -20.21
N VAL A 51 9.28 6.23 -19.14
CA VAL A 51 9.74 5.08 -18.35
C VAL A 51 9.36 3.79 -19.07
N GLU A 52 10.28 2.82 -19.13
CA GLU A 52 10.00 1.51 -19.72
C GLU A 52 8.85 0.80 -18.98
N GLU A 53 7.96 0.13 -19.71
CA GLU A 53 6.77 -0.51 -19.10
C GLU A 53 7.15 -1.62 -18.10
N SER A 54 8.26 -2.32 -18.35
CA SER A 54 8.85 -3.34 -17.48
C SER A 54 9.24 -2.79 -16.09
N LEU A 55 9.74 -1.56 -16.06
CA LEU A 55 10.20 -0.87 -14.85
C LEU A 55 9.08 -0.08 -14.16
N SER A 56 8.08 0.36 -14.93
CA SER A 56 6.98 1.20 -14.47
C SER A 56 6.21 0.59 -13.30
N VAL A 57 5.98 -0.73 -13.32
CA VAL A 57 5.25 -1.44 -12.26
C VAL A 57 6.05 -1.48 -10.96
N HIS A 58 7.36 -1.77 -11.05
CA HIS A 58 8.26 -1.78 -9.89
C HIS A 58 8.37 -0.39 -9.25
N MET A 59 8.53 0.64 -10.09
CA MET A 59 8.57 2.02 -9.64
C MET A 59 7.25 2.45 -9.00
N ALA A 60 6.10 2.07 -9.57
CA ALA A 60 4.79 2.38 -9.02
C ALA A 60 4.58 1.75 -7.64
N VAL A 61 4.88 0.46 -7.49
CA VAL A 61 4.77 -0.28 -6.21
C VAL A 61 5.71 0.32 -5.16
N GLY A 62 6.97 0.55 -5.50
CA GLY A 62 7.95 1.14 -4.58
C GLY A 62 7.59 2.56 -4.14
N THR A 63 7.18 3.42 -5.08
CA THR A 63 6.78 4.81 -4.79
C THR A 63 5.52 4.85 -3.92
N SER A 64 4.57 3.95 -4.16
CA SER A 64 3.39 3.79 -3.32
C SER A 64 3.76 3.42 -1.89
N LEU A 65 4.62 2.41 -1.69
CA LEU A 65 5.08 2.01 -0.36
C LEU A 65 5.80 3.14 0.37
N ALA A 66 6.64 3.90 -0.33
CA ALA A 66 7.28 5.09 0.24
C ALA A 66 6.24 6.13 0.69
N THR A 67 5.20 6.36 -0.11
CA THR A 67 4.11 7.28 0.25
C THR A 67 3.29 6.77 1.44
N ILE A 68 3.07 5.45 1.53
CA ILE A 68 2.35 4.79 2.62
C ILE A 68 3.05 5.04 3.97
N VAL A 69 4.38 5.14 4.02
CA VAL A 69 5.10 5.45 5.27
C VAL A 69 4.62 6.79 5.85
N PHE A 70 4.57 7.84 5.04
CA PHE A 70 4.14 9.17 5.48
C PHE A 70 2.66 9.21 5.88
N THR A 71 1.79 8.59 5.08
CA THR A 71 0.35 8.54 5.39
C THR A 71 0.06 7.70 6.63
N SER A 72 0.79 6.60 6.85
CA SER A 72 0.66 5.76 8.04
C SER A 72 1.11 6.50 9.31
N ILE A 73 2.21 7.27 9.25
CA ILE A 73 2.64 8.10 10.39
C ILE A 73 1.57 9.14 10.72
N ALA A 74 1.01 9.81 9.71
CA ALA A 74 -0.07 10.77 9.91
C ALA A 74 -1.32 10.11 10.51
N ALA A 75 -1.71 8.93 10.01
CA ALA A 75 -2.83 8.16 10.51
C ALA A 75 -2.63 7.73 11.97
N VAL A 76 -1.48 7.14 12.33
CA VAL A 76 -1.17 6.74 13.71
C VAL A 76 -1.23 7.95 14.65
N ARG A 77 -0.65 9.09 14.26
CA ARG A 77 -0.74 10.33 15.06
C ARG A 77 -2.17 10.80 15.26
N ALA A 78 -3.02 10.73 14.24
CA ALA A 78 -4.42 11.12 14.33
C ALA A 78 -5.22 10.18 15.25
N HIS A 79 -5.02 8.87 15.14
CA HIS A 79 -5.70 7.87 15.97
C HIS A 79 -5.22 7.89 17.42
N GLN A 80 -3.92 8.12 17.64
CA GLN A 80 -3.34 8.25 18.98
C GLN A 80 -3.94 9.44 19.74
N ARG A 81 -4.15 10.59 19.07
CA ARG A 81 -4.80 11.75 19.68
C ARG A 81 -6.25 11.47 20.12
N ARG A 82 -6.90 10.46 19.55
CA ARG A 82 -8.25 10.02 19.90
C ARG A 82 -8.26 8.86 20.89
N GLY A 83 -7.10 8.42 21.39
CA GLY A 83 -6.98 7.27 22.30
C GLY A 83 -7.32 5.92 21.67
N ALA A 84 -7.40 5.84 20.34
CA ALA A 84 -7.89 4.66 19.62
C ALA A 84 -6.79 3.63 19.29
N VAL A 85 -5.54 3.87 19.68
CA VAL A 85 -4.40 2.99 19.35
C VAL A 85 -4.18 1.97 20.46
N VAL A 86 -4.43 0.70 20.17
CA VAL A 86 -4.14 -0.41 21.08
C VAL A 86 -2.69 -0.88 20.89
N TRP A 87 -1.77 -0.27 21.64
CA TRP A 87 -0.32 -0.50 21.54
C TRP A 87 0.11 -1.96 21.68
N ARG A 88 -0.64 -2.76 22.44
CA ARG A 88 -0.37 -4.19 22.60
C ARG A 88 -0.43 -4.95 21.26
N TYR A 89 -1.45 -4.68 20.43
CA TYR A 89 -1.58 -5.32 19.12
C TYR A 89 -0.62 -4.74 18.11
N PHE A 90 -0.41 -3.41 18.15
CA PHE A 90 0.57 -2.75 17.30
C PHE A 90 1.96 -3.39 17.46
N LEU A 91 2.49 -3.44 18.69
CA LEU A 91 3.82 -3.99 18.97
C LEU A 91 3.92 -5.50 18.71
N ALA A 92 2.82 -6.24 18.76
CA ALA A 92 2.79 -7.65 18.42
C ALA A 92 2.81 -7.89 16.90
N LEU A 93 2.13 -7.04 16.12
CA LEU A 93 2.05 -7.16 14.66
C LEU A 93 3.30 -6.60 13.95
N THR A 94 3.85 -5.47 14.45
CA THR A 94 4.97 -4.75 13.81
C THR A 94 6.15 -5.64 13.41
N PRO A 95 6.74 -6.49 14.27
CA PRO A 95 7.91 -7.28 13.89
C PRO A 95 7.59 -8.27 12.77
N GLY A 96 6.40 -8.87 12.78
CA GLY A 96 5.90 -9.70 11.70
C GLY A 96 5.78 -8.91 10.40
N ILE A 97 5.11 -7.75 10.44
CA ILE A 97 4.92 -6.87 9.27
C ILE A 97 6.25 -6.45 8.67
N LEU A 98 7.23 -6.04 9.49
CA LEU A 98 8.54 -5.63 9.00
C LEU A 98 9.28 -6.78 8.31
N LEU A 99 9.29 -7.96 8.92
CA LEU A 99 9.93 -9.14 8.33
C LEU A 99 9.21 -9.59 7.05
N GLY A 100 7.88 -9.62 7.09
CA GLY A 100 7.04 -9.94 5.94
C GLY A 100 7.25 -8.96 4.78
N ALA A 101 7.27 -7.66 5.06
CA ALA A 101 7.48 -6.63 4.06
C ALA A 101 8.88 -6.72 3.43
N TRP A 102 9.90 -7.03 4.23
CA TRP A 102 11.25 -7.25 3.73
C TRP A 102 11.30 -8.46 2.79
N LEU A 103 10.76 -9.61 3.22
CA LEU A 103 10.70 -10.83 2.39
C LEU A 103 9.85 -10.62 1.13
N GLY A 104 8.68 -10.00 1.26
CA GLY A 104 7.79 -9.69 0.14
C GLY A 104 8.43 -8.71 -0.85
N GLY A 105 9.22 -7.74 -0.35
CA GLY A 105 10.00 -6.83 -1.19
C GLY A 105 11.10 -7.55 -1.97
N MET A 106 11.80 -8.52 -1.36
CA MET A 106 12.77 -9.36 -2.05
C MET A 106 12.12 -10.20 -3.15
N ILE A 107 10.94 -10.78 -2.88
CA ILE A 107 10.18 -11.53 -3.89
C ILE A 107 9.73 -10.58 -5.00
N ALA A 108 9.17 -9.42 -4.67
CA ALA A 108 8.72 -8.42 -5.63
C ALA A 108 9.85 -7.99 -6.58
N GLY A 109 11.06 -7.73 -6.05
CA GLY A 109 12.22 -7.35 -6.85
C GLY A 109 12.77 -8.46 -7.74
N GLY A 110 12.41 -9.72 -7.50
CA GLY A 110 12.76 -10.86 -8.35
C GLY A 110 11.70 -11.23 -9.38
N LEU A 111 10.52 -10.59 -9.36
CA LEU A 111 9.44 -10.86 -10.31
C LEU A 111 9.55 -9.96 -11.54
N GLU A 112 9.15 -10.47 -12.69
CA GLU A 112 8.97 -9.63 -13.88
C GLU A 112 7.81 -8.66 -13.70
N GLY A 113 7.91 -7.45 -14.29
CA GLY A 113 6.89 -6.40 -14.15
C GLY A 113 5.49 -6.85 -14.56
N GLU A 114 5.38 -7.74 -15.55
CA GLU A 114 4.09 -8.30 -15.97
C GLU A 114 3.47 -9.22 -14.90
N SER A 115 4.28 -10.05 -14.25
CA SER A 115 3.83 -10.91 -13.15
C SER A 115 3.35 -10.07 -11.97
N LEU A 116 4.08 -9.01 -11.63
CA LEU A 116 3.71 -8.07 -10.57
C LEU A 116 2.40 -7.33 -10.90
N ARG A 117 2.22 -6.92 -12.17
CA ARG A 117 0.97 -6.31 -12.67
C ARG A 117 -0.22 -7.25 -12.56
N ARG A 118 -0.06 -8.52 -12.95
CA ARG A 118 -1.13 -9.53 -12.84
C ARG A 118 -1.50 -9.80 -11.38
N LEU A 119 -0.51 -9.92 -10.49
CA LEU A 119 -0.72 -10.10 -9.06
C LEU A 119 -1.47 -8.90 -8.44
N PHE A 120 -1.06 -7.68 -8.79
CA PHE A 120 -1.73 -6.46 -8.38
C PHE A 120 -3.19 -6.39 -8.89
N ALA A 121 -3.43 -6.70 -10.15
CA ALA A 121 -4.78 -6.72 -10.74
C ALA A 121 -5.69 -7.75 -10.06
N LEU A 122 -5.17 -8.96 -9.79
CA LEU A 122 -5.90 -10.00 -9.06
C LEU A 122 -6.25 -9.54 -7.64
N PHE A 123 -5.30 -8.91 -6.94
CA PHE A 123 -5.55 -8.36 -5.62
C PHE A 123 -6.67 -7.31 -5.64
N LEU A 124 -6.65 -6.38 -6.60
CA LEU A 124 -7.71 -5.37 -6.75
C LEU A 124 -9.08 -5.98 -6.99
N LEU A 125 -9.17 -7.03 -7.81
CA LEU A 125 -10.43 -7.76 -8.03
C LEU A 125 -10.95 -8.40 -6.74
N ILE A 126 -10.06 -9.00 -5.95
CA ILE A 126 -10.43 -9.59 -4.64
C ILE A 126 -10.95 -8.50 -3.70
N VAL A 127 -10.27 -7.34 -3.61
CA VAL A 127 -10.71 -6.23 -2.76
C VAL A 127 -12.05 -5.68 -3.23
N ALA A 128 -12.23 -5.45 -4.53
CA ALA A 128 -13.49 -4.99 -5.10
C ALA A 128 -14.65 -5.96 -4.79
N PHE A 129 -14.40 -7.26 -4.93
CA PHE A 129 -15.39 -8.29 -4.59
C PHE A 129 -15.73 -8.31 -3.09
N ARG A 130 -14.73 -8.14 -2.22
CA ARG A 130 -14.93 -8.04 -0.76
C ARG A 130 -15.68 -6.77 -0.35
N MET A 131 -15.51 -5.67 -1.08
CA MET A 131 -16.28 -4.44 -0.85
C MET A 131 -17.72 -4.58 -1.36
N PHE A 132 -17.92 -5.29 -2.46
CA PHE A 132 -19.25 -5.54 -3.04
C PHE A 132 -20.11 -6.47 -2.18
N ARG A 133 -19.50 -7.52 -1.60
CA ARG A 133 -20.16 -8.34 -0.59
C ARG A 133 -20.05 -7.61 0.73
N GLU A 134 -21.11 -6.93 1.17
CA GLU A 134 -21.25 -6.42 2.54
C GLU A 134 -20.98 -7.56 3.54
N ALA A 135 -19.73 -7.73 3.94
CA ALA A 135 -19.34 -8.71 4.93
C ALA A 135 -19.47 -8.03 6.28
N PRO A 136 -20.30 -8.54 7.21
CA PRO A 136 -20.29 -8.05 8.57
C PRO A 136 -18.87 -8.25 9.13
N LEU A 137 -18.20 -7.13 9.43
CA LEU A 137 -16.91 -7.12 10.10
C LEU A 137 -17.16 -7.48 11.57
N GLU A 138 -17.36 -8.76 11.86
CA GLU A 138 -17.30 -9.25 13.22
C GLU A 138 -15.83 -9.19 13.66
N ALA A 139 -15.49 -8.12 14.35
CA ALA A 139 -14.18 -7.97 14.97
C ALA A 139 -14.01 -9.06 16.04
N ARG A 140 -13.24 -10.11 15.72
CA ARG A 140 -12.92 -11.18 16.66
C ARG A 140 -11.79 -10.72 17.60
N TYR A 141 -12.10 -9.71 18.40
CA TYR A 141 -11.24 -9.32 19.51
C TYR A 141 -11.22 -10.47 20.53
N GLY A 142 -10.06 -11.11 20.72
CA GLY A 142 -9.79 -11.75 22.02
C GLY A 142 -9.00 -13.06 22.10
N LEU A 143 -8.58 -13.73 21.02
CA LEU A 143 -8.01 -15.08 21.16
C LEU A 143 -6.57 -15.30 20.65
N ALA A 144 -5.95 -14.30 20.02
CA ALA A 144 -4.65 -14.51 19.36
C ALA A 144 -3.44 -14.17 20.25
N SER A 145 -2.58 -15.16 20.47
CA SER A 145 -1.27 -15.05 21.13
C SER A 145 -0.34 -14.11 20.37
N ARG A 146 0.65 -13.52 21.07
CA ARG A 146 1.68 -12.65 20.46
C ARG A 146 2.33 -13.28 19.23
N TRP A 147 2.56 -14.58 19.24
CA TRP A 147 3.16 -15.32 18.13
C TRP A 147 2.23 -15.46 16.93
N GLN A 148 0.93 -15.66 17.18
CA GLN A 148 -0.09 -15.69 16.13
C GLN A 148 -0.22 -14.31 15.47
N ASN A 149 -0.21 -13.24 16.26
CA ASN A 149 -0.23 -11.87 15.75
C ASN A 149 1.01 -11.59 14.89
N SER A 150 2.21 -11.98 15.32
CA SER A 150 3.43 -11.83 14.51
C SER A 150 3.35 -12.63 13.20
N GLY A 151 2.82 -13.86 13.23
CA GLY A 151 2.65 -14.69 12.03
C GLY A 151 1.67 -14.08 11.02
N VAL A 152 0.55 -13.54 11.51
CA VAL A 152 -0.40 -12.80 10.66
C VAL A 152 0.25 -11.52 10.13
N GLY A 153 0.99 -10.81 10.97
CA GLY A 153 1.77 -9.63 10.57
C GLY A 153 2.72 -9.93 9.42
N LEU A 154 3.39 -11.09 9.44
CA LEU A 154 4.27 -11.54 8.36
C LEU A 154 3.52 -11.69 7.03
N GLY A 155 2.37 -12.37 7.04
CA GLY A 155 1.55 -12.52 5.84
C GLY A 155 1.06 -11.17 5.29
N ILE A 156 0.58 -10.29 6.18
CA ILE A 156 0.13 -8.94 5.82
C ILE A 156 1.28 -8.14 5.22
N GLY A 157 2.46 -8.13 5.85
CA GLY A 157 3.63 -7.41 5.36
C GLY A 157 4.08 -7.90 3.98
N ALA A 158 4.13 -9.22 3.78
CA ALA A 158 4.54 -9.82 2.51
C ALA A 158 3.59 -9.45 1.37
N ILE A 159 2.27 -9.59 1.58
CA ILE A 159 1.26 -9.22 0.58
C ILE A 159 1.29 -7.72 0.32
N SER A 160 1.41 -6.89 1.36
CA SER A 160 1.47 -5.43 1.25
C SER A 160 2.65 -4.98 0.38
N ALA A 161 3.82 -5.59 0.56
CA ALA A 161 5.02 -5.27 -0.23
C ALA A 161 4.90 -5.68 -1.70
N LEU A 162 4.27 -6.82 -2.00
CA LEU A 162 4.05 -7.29 -3.36
C LEU A 162 3.05 -6.41 -4.14
N VAL A 163 2.01 -5.93 -3.45
CA VAL A 163 0.91 -5.20 -4.08
C VAL A 163 1.14 -3.68 -4.02
N GLY A 164 1.99 -3.20 -3.12
CA GLY A 164 2.20 -1.77 -2.90
C GLY A 164 1.00 -1.07 -2.24
N ILE A 165 0.22 -1.81 -1.45
CA ILE A 165 -0.94 -1.30 -0.71
C ILE A 165 -0.65 -1.41 0.78
N GLY A 166 -1.06 -0.39 1.55
CA GLY A 166 -0.81 -0.35 2.99
C GLY A 166 -1.56 -1.46 3.72
N GLY A 167 -0.95 -2.01 4.77
CA GLY A 167 -1.50 -3.11 5.54
C GLY A 167 -2.89 -2.86 6.15
N GLY A 168 -3.36 -1.60 6.22
CA GLY A 168 -4.68 -1.23 6.74
C GLY A 168 -5.84 -2.02 6.13
N THR A 169 -5.83 -2.33 4.84
CA THR A 169 -6.89 -3.15 4.19
C THR A 169 -6.95 -4.58 4.68
N LEU A 170 -5.83 -5.12 5.16
CA LEU A 170 -5.71 -6.49 5.64
C LEU A 170 -5.73 -6.55 7.18
N THR A 171 -5.22 -5.52 7.85
CA THR A 171 -5.16 -5.42 9.31
C THR A 171 -6.48 -4.98 9.92
N VAL A 172 -7.25 -4.08 9.27
CA VAL A 172 -8.57 -3.64 9.78
C VAL A 172 -9.56 -4.80 9.94
N PRO A 173 -9.79 -5.70 8.96
CA PRO A 173 -10.68 -6.84 9.16
C PRO A 173 -10.11 -7.91 10.11
N TYR A 174 -8.83 -7.83 10.46
CA TYR A 174 -8.19 -8.76 11.41
C TYR A 174 -8.31 -8.29 12.87
N LEU A 175 -8.32 -6.98 13.09
CA LEU A 175 -8.44 -6.34 14.42
C LEU A 175 -9.90 -6.11 14.79
#